data_AF-A0A923XWE6-F1
#
_entry.id   AF-A0A923XWE6-F1
#
_cell.length_a   1.000
_cell.length_b   1.000
_cell.length_c   1.000
_cell.angle_alpha   90.00
_cell.angle_beta   90.00
_cell.angle_gamma   90.00
#
_symmetry.space_group_name_H-M   'P 1'
#
loop_
_entity.id
_entity.type
_entity.pdbx_description
1 polymer ?
#
loop_
_entity_poly.entity_id
_entity_poly.type
_entity_poly.pdbx_seq_one_letter_code
_entity_poly.pdbx_strand_id
1 'polypeptide(L)'
;MEIHLKEYALIFDAISQDAKLLFDKLEPKLQPKCLVISLVDDQKNPRDLLQIDRDKITSDPEEYDYSRKFFSKIRKLEKEIEKNNNISSKDLINVYPDFNEKYKSVIKNVTYIEAIENILNTEEINIDLISFCSYPVILNGYITFSVVQVDRQAFECYYKLTKISLSKKQLGISSYSQSTSLLRSVINRFLRKITGYFNNLEVFYRNIVPIFFHNLGNESEIDEIITSSGQYLLHSIAKSVISESGVSLINRRDLFYTFNEISLLKYEGREGIGSITISAPNHPNINELVSFKKPIKIDDFSAVRKILQITSESMFLISDSNYIFGIGEITGVYDESCEDLFFVKFLRHNNWEFIHGSNILMMVSSGQPKLPKFQAYKREFTSLLNKVFKGIKSKNILDLWNLINRATQQKYGTMVVITKDAESEGLRLQGQAIIINPINITLEMIDKMTEIDGAILINPFDLKCYAIGVILDGIATDKGNYARGARYNSAIRYCESRNETCMAVVISEDGAIDLIY
;
A
#
# COMPACT_ATOMS: atom_id res chain seq x y z
N MET A 1 -14.04 -27.03 27.31
CA MET A 1 -14.37 -26.46 25.98
C MET A 1 -14.94 -25.05 26.11
N GLU A 2 -16.00 -24.82 26.90
CA GLU A 2 -16.59 -23.47 27.12
C GLU A 2 -15.65 -22.42 27.73
N ILE A 3 -14.77 -22.77 28.67
CA ILE A 3 -13.84 -21.79 29.28
C ILE A 3 -12.79 -21.32 28.26
N HIS A 4 -12.30 -22.21 27.40
CA HIS A 4 -11.36 -21.87 26.35
C HIS A 4 -12.02 -21.02 25.26
N LEU A 5 -13.30 -21.27 24.93
CA LEU A 5 -14.04 -20.49 23.94
C LEU A 5 -14.17 -19.01 24.30
N LYS A 6 -14.40 -18.68 25.58
CA LYS A 6 -14.46 -17.29 26.04
C LYS A 6 -13.10 -16.58 25.98
N GLU A 7 -12.01 -17.29 26.29
CA GLU A 7 -10.65 -16.75 26.18
C GLU A 7 -10.28 -16.48 24.72
N TYR A 8 -10.62 -17.38 23.80
CA TYR A 8 -10.41 -17.17 22.36
C TYR A 8 -11.27 -16.04 21.80
N ALA A 9 -12.50 -15.86 22.28
CA ALA A 9 -13.34 -14.74 21.87
C ALA A 9 -12.71 -13.38 22.22
N LEU A 10 -12.15 -13.23 23.43
CA LEU A 10 -11.45 -12.00 23.85
C LEU A 10 -10.20 -11.73 23.01
N ILE A 11 -9.41 -12.77 22.70
CA ILE A 11 -8.25 -12.66 21.81
C ILE A 11 -8.69 -12.21 20.42
N PHE A 12 -9.79 -12.75 19.93
CA PHE A 12 -10.30 -12.46 18.59
C PHE A 12 -10.89 -11.06 18.48
N ASP A 13 -11.58 -10.58 19.51
CA ASP A 13 -12.05 -9.20 19.59
C ASP A 13 -10.88 -8.21 19.54
N ALA A 14 -9.80 -8.53 20.26
CA ALA A 14 -8.58 -7.73 20.21
C ALA A 14 -7.94 -7.74 18.81
N ILE A 15 -7.75 -8.92 18.20
CA ILE A 15 -7.23 -9.04 16.83
C ILE A 15 -8.08 -8.23 15.83
N SER A 16 -9.42 -8.29 15.96
CA SER A 16 -10.34 -7.56 15.09
C SER A 16 -10.22 -6.05 15.27
N GLN A 17 -10.04 -5.58 16.51
CA GLN A 17 -9.82 -4.18 16.81
C GLN A 17 -8.47 -3.68 16.25
N ASP A 18 -7.40 -4.47 16.41
CA ASP A 18 -6.07 -4.13 15.90
C ASP A 18 -6.03 -4.14 14.38
N ALA A 19 -6.71 -5.10 13.75
CA ALA A 19 -6.92 -5.10 12.30
C ALA A 19 -7.59 -3.79 11.87
N LYS A 20 -8.69 -3.43 12.52
CA LYS A 20 -9.40 -2.19 12.22
C LYS A 20 -8.49 -0.96 12.33
N LEU A 21 -7.77 -0.79 13.44
CA LEU A 21 -6.85 0.34 13.63
C LEU A 21 -5.74 0.38 12.56
N LEU A 22 -5.11 -0.77 12.27
CA LEU A 22 -4.03 -0.87 11.28
C LEU A 22 -4.52 -0.56 9.86
N PHE A 23 -5.60 -1.20 9.42
CA PHE A 23 -6.09 -1.04 8.05
C PHE A 23 -6.83 0.28 7.85
N ASP A 24 -7.51 0.83 8.86
CA ASP A 24 -8.10 2.17 8.78
C ASP A 24 -7.02 3.25 8.65
N LYS A 25 -5.87 3.09 9.34
CA LYS A 25 -4.72 4.00 9.18
C LYS A 25 -4.12 3.93 7.77
N LEU A 26 -4.15 2.75 7.14
CA LEU A 26 -3.58 2.52 5.80
C LEU A 26 -4.54 2.93 4.67
N GLU A 27 -5.77 2.43 4.70
CA GLU A 27 -6.89 2.72 3.78
C GLU A 27 -8.23 2.29 4.43
N PRO A 28 -9.07 3.25 4.88
CA PRO A 28 -10.36 2.96 5.54
C PRO A 28 -11.35 2.14 4.71
N LYS A 29 -11.26 2.20 3.37
CA LYS A 29 -12.14 1.44 2.48
C LYS A 29 -11.87 -0.08 2.53
N LEU A 30 -10.77 -0.53 3.13
CA LEU A 30 -10.46 -1.96 3.25
C LEU A 30 -11.41 -2.70 4.19
N GLN A 31 -11.99 -2.04 5.20
CA GLN A 31 -12.99 -2.61 6.12
C GLN A 31 -12.65 -4.05 6.59
N PRO A 32 -11.55 -4.23 7.35
CA PRO A 32 -11.04 -5.55 7.65
C PRO A 32 -12.00 -6.37 8.51
N LYS A 33 -12.08 -7.67 8.22
CA LYS A 33 -12.72 -8.70 9.04
C LYS A 33 -11.70 -9.79 9.36
N CYS A 34 -11.71 -10.29 10.59
CA CYS A 34 -10.89 -11.44 10.97
C CYS A 34 -11.76 -12.68 11.08
N LEU A 35 -11.18 -13.86 10.86
CA LEU A 35 -11.80 -15.16 11.06
C LEU A 35 -10.74 -16.13 11.60
N VAL A 36 -11.16 -17.17 12.34
CA VAL A 36 -10.27 -18.26 12.77
C VAL A 36 -10.82 -19.59 12.26
N ILE A 37 -9.96 -20.35 11.58
CA ILE A 37 -10.27 -21.66 11.02
C ILE A 37 -9.43 -22.70 11.75
N SER A 38 -10.06 -23.63 12.48
CA SER A 38 -9.36 -24.72 13.17
C SER A 38 -9.68 -26.06 12.51
N LEU A 39 -8.67 -26.85 12.19
CA LEU A 39 -8.78 -28.18 11.58
C LEU A 39 -8.28 -29.26 12.56
N VAL A 40 -8.96 -30.40 12.63
CA VAL A 40 -8.50 -31.56 13.43
C VAL A 40 -7.24 -32.16 12.79
N ASP A 41 -6.16 -32.30 13.54
CA ASP A 41 -4.98 -33.04 13.09
C ASP A 41 -5.32 -34.52 12.89
N ASP A 42 -4.69 -35.19 11.93
CA ASP A 42 -5.08 -36.48 11.34
C ASP A 42 -5.11 -37.68 12.33
N GLN A 43 -4.90 -37.45 13.63
CA GLN A 43 -4.92 -38.44 14.70
C GLN A 43 -6.19 -38.44 15.58
N LYS A 44 -7.15 -37.53 15.39
CA LYS A 44 -8.43 -37.53 16.13
C LYS A 44 -9.65 -37.37 15.22
N ASN A 45 -10.77 -37.95 15.66
CA ASN A 45 -12.02 -38.12 14.92
C ASN A 45 -12.48 -36.83 14.19
N PRO A 46 -12.94 -36.90 12.93
CA PRO A 46 -13.29 -35.74 12.09
C PRO A 46 -14.59 -35.00 12.50
N ARG A 47 -15.04 -35.12 13.75
CA ARG A 47 -16.35 -34.64 14.23
C ARG A 47 -16.31 -33.38 15.10
N ASP A 48 -15.13 -32.91 15.51
CA ASP A 48 -15.02 -31.77 16.41
C ASP A 48 -14.35 -30.62 15.66
N LEU A 49 -15.10 -29.61 15.20
CA LEU A 49 -14.55 -28.42 14.54
C LEU A 49 -15.13 -27.19 15.23
N LEU A 50 -14.26 -26.24 15.56
CA LEU A 50 -14.60 -24.96 16.17
C LEU A 50 -14.26 -23.85 15.18
N GLN A 51 -15.29 -23.34 14.52
CA GLN A 51 -15.25 -22.00 13.95
C GLN A 51 -15.56 -21.02 15.09
N ILE A 52 -14.87 -19.89 15.15
CA ILE A 52 -15.21 -18.82 16.08
C ILE A 52 -15.38 -17.58 15.21
N ASP A 53 -16.61 -17.10 15.14
CA ASP A 53 -17.00 -15.87 14.46
C ASP A 53 -17.56 -14.89 15.50
N ARG A 54 -17.31 -13.60 15.31
CA ARG A 54 -17.55 -12.53 16.29
C ARG A 54 -19.01 -12.47 16.75
N ASP A 55 -19.93 -12.75 15.84
CA ASP A 55 -21.36 -12.57 16.08
C ASP A 55 -22.03 -13.83 16.64
N LYS A 56 -21.31 -14.97 16.67
CA LYS A 56 -21.86 -16.28 17.04
C LYS A 56 -20.77 -17.23 17.55
N ILE A 57 -20.56 -17.27 18.87
CA ILE A 57 -19.85 -18.38 19.53
C ILE A 57 -20.84 -19.54 19.64
N THR A 58 -20.89 -20.43 18.65
CA THR A 58 -21.80 -21.59 18.68
C THR A 58 -21.05 -22.89 18.36
N SER A 59 -21.37 -23.98 19.04
CA SER A 59 -20.80 -25.28 18.71
C SER A 59 -21.47 -25.92 17.49
N ASP A 60 -22.38 -25.21 16.79
CA ASP A 60 -23.14 -25.73 15.66
C ASP A 60 -22.66 -25.15 14.31
N PRO A 61 -21.97 -25.96 13.48
CA PRO A 61 -21.48 -25.56 12.15
C PRO A 61 -22.55 -25.08 11.15
N GLU A 62 -23.85 -25.23 11.44
CA GLU A 62 -24.95 -24.78 10.58
C GLU A 62 -25.38 -23.32 10.82
N GLU A 63 -24.93 -22.69 11.90
CA GLU A 63 -25.26 -21.29 12.21
C GLU A 63 -24.22 -20.26 11.76
N TYR A 64 -23.08 -20.71 11.22
CA TYR A 64 -21.99 -19.88 10.71
C TYR A 64 -22.20 -19.46 9.25
N ASP A 65 -21.59 -18.35 8.83
CA ASP A 65 -21.55 -17.89 7.43
C ASP A 65 -20.91 -18.94 6.47
N TYR A 66 -20.19 -19.92 7.00
CA TYR A 66 -19.51 -20.97 6.23
C TYR A 66 -20.02 -22.37 6.61
N SER A 67 -20.80 -22.99 5.71
CA SER A 67 -21.41 -24.32 5.95
C SER A 67 -20.42 -25.48 6.06
N ARG A 68 -20.80 -26.62 6.67
CA ARG A 68 -20.02 -27.88 6.70
C ARG A 68 -19.48 -28.34 5.33
N LYS A 69 -20.14 -27.99 4.22
CA LYS A 69 -19.67 -28.30 2.85
C LYS A 69 -18.33 -27.60 2.53
N PHE A 70 -18.10 -26.42 3.08
CA PHE A 70 -16.88 -25.62 2.94
C PHE A 70 -15.61 -26.39 3.37
N PHE A 71 -15.64 -27.05 4.53
CA PHE A 71 -14.47 -27.74 5.08
C PHE A 71 -14.12 -29.04 4.36
N SER A 72 -15.14 -29.74 3.82
CA SER A 72 -14.91 -30.92 2.97
C SER A 72 -14.18 -30.56 1.68
N LYS A 73 -14.37 -29.33 1.17
CA LYS A 73 -13.64 -28.81 0.00
C LYS A 73 -12.17 -28.52 0.34
N ILE A 74 -11.84 -28.03 1.54
CA ILE A 74 -10.44 -27.73 1.94
C ILE A 74 -9.56 -28.97 1.87
N ARG A 75 -9.95 -30.06 2.55
CA ARG A 75 -9.15 -31.32 2.53
C ARG A 75 -9.08 -31.96 1.14
N LYS A 76 -10.14 -31.82 0.34
CA LYS A 76 -10.15 -32.35 -1.03
C LYS A 76 -9.18 -31.56 -1.92
N LEU A 77 -9.26 -30.23 -1.87
CA LEU A 77 -8.42 -29.33 -2.64
C LEU A 77 -6.96 -29.40 -2.20
N GLU A 78 -6.69 -29.53 -0.90
CA GLU A 78 -5.34 -29.74 -0.37
C GLU A 78 -4.68 -30.99 -0.98
N LYS A 79 -5.38 -32.13 -0.98
CA LYS A 79 -4.89 -33.36 -1.65
C LYS A 79 -4.75 -33.24 -3.16
N GLU A 80 -5.58 -32.42 -3.81
CA GLU A 80 -5.47 -32.16 -5.25
C GLU A 80 -4.26 -31.29 -5.57
N ILE A 81 -4.02 -30.23 -4.79
CA ILE A 81 -2.86 -29.35 -4.92
C ILE A 81 -1.58 -30.13 -4.63
N GLU A 82 -1.55 -30.96 -3.58
CA GLU A 82 -0.40 -31.81 -3.24
C GLU A 82 -0.03 -32.77 -4.40
N LYS A 83 -1.05 -33.37 -5.06
CA LYS A 83 -0.83 -34.25 -6.22
C LYS A 83 -0.35 -33.50 -7.48
N ASN A 84 -0.86 -32.30 -7.70
CA ASN A 84 -0.56 -31.50 -8.90
C ASN A 84 0.80 -30.79 -8.79
N ASN A 85 1.17 -30.34 -7.58
CA ASN A 85 2.45 -29.70 -7.28
C ASN A 85 3.59 -30.71 -7.11
N ASN A 86 3.62 -31.77 -7.93
CA ASN A 86 4.64 -32.82 -8.00
C ASN A 86 6.04 -32.24 -8.40
N ILE A 87 6.57 -31.30 -7.63
CA ILE A 87 8.00 -31.21 -7.42
C ILE A 87 8.32 -32.49 -6.70
N SER A 88 9.00 -33.38 -7.42
CA SER A 88 9.34 -34.64 -6.82
C SER A 88 10.10 -34.31 -5.54
N SER A 89 9.66 -34.87 -4.42
CA SER A 89 10.44 -34.90 -3.19
C SER A 89 11.93 -35.22 -3.49
N LYS A 90 12.20 -35.99 -4.56
CA LYS A 90 13.53 -36.32 -5.09
C LYS A 90 14.37 -35.12 -5.56
N ASP A 91 13.80 -34.06 -6.13
CA ASP A 91 14.57 -32.92 -6.65
C ASP A 91 15.13 -32.03 -5.52
N LEU A 92 14.40 -31.93 -4.40
CA LEU A 92 14.85 -31.23 -3.20
C LEU A 92 15.71 -32.12 -2.27
N ILE A 93 15.40 -33.41 -2.19
CA ILE A 93 16.19 -34.43 -1.45
C ILE A 93 17.59 -34.60 -2.07
N ASN A 94 17.73 -34.46 -3.38
CA ASN A 94 19.04 -34.52 -4.04
C ASN A 94 19.96 -33.34 -3.71
N VAL A 95 19.40 -32.18 -3.32
CA VAL A 95 20.18 -30.97 -2.98
C VAL A 95 20.49 -30.92 -1.48
N TYR A 96 19.63 -31.48 -0.63
CA TYR A 96 19.83 -31.54 0.82
C TYR A 96 19.44 -32.92 1.39
N PRO A 97 20.41 -33.80 1.71
CA PRO A 97 20.14 -35.17 2.16
C PRO A 97 19.58 -35.31 3.60
N ASP A 98 19.86 -34.36 4.50
CA ASP A 98 19.49 -34.42 5.94
C ASP A 98 18.06 -33.92 6.26
N PHE A 99 17.14 -33.95 5.30
CA PHE A 99 16.11 -32.91 5.13
C PHE A 99 14.65 -33.40 5.06
N ASN A 100 14.21 -34.30 5.94
CA ASN A 100 13.03 -35.15 5.62
C ASN A 100 11.67 -34.87 6.30
N GLU A 101 11.59 -34.33 7.53
CA GLU A 101 10.27 -34.15 8.22
C GLU A 101 9.80 -32.70 8.35
N LYS A 102 10.67 -31.79 8.79
CA LYS A 102 10.34 -30.36 8.93
C LYS A 102 9.85 -29.75 7.62
N TYR A 103 10.42 -30.17 6.49
CA TYR A 103 10.04 -29.68 5.17
C TYR A 103 8.68 -30.20 4.71
N LYS A 104 8.35 -31.48 4.98
CA LYS A 104 7.02 -32.04 4.69
C LYS A 104 5.92 -31.31 5.45
N SER A 105 6.16 -30.99 6.71
CA SER A 105 5.23 -30.16 7.51
C SER A 105 5.06 -28.76 6.92
N VAL A 106 6.15 -28.13 6.45
CA VAL A 106 6.07 -26.82 5.78
C VAL A 106 5.26 -26.88 4.49
N ILE A 107 5.50 -27.85 3.61
CA ILE A 107 4.71 -28.04 2.38
C ILE A 107 3.24 -28.25 2.73
N LYS A 108 2.93 -29.18 3.65
CA LYS A 108 1.55 -29.45 4.08
C LYS A 108 0.84 -28.18 4.55
N ASN A 109 1.48 -27.40 5.43
CA ASN A 109 0.93 -26.15 5.96
C ASN A 109 0.67 -25.12 4.86
N VAL A 110 1.60 -25.00 3.91
CA VAL A 110 1.46 -24.16 2.73
C VAL A 110 0.27 -24.56 1.88
N THR A 111 0.11 -25.86 1.62
CA THR A 111 -0.98 -26.38 0.79
C THR A 111 -2.33 -26.12 1.45
N TYR A 112 -2.42 -26.22 2.78
CA TYR A 112 -3.62 -25.81 3.51
C TYR A 112 -3.94 -24.33 3.33
N ILE A 113 -2.94 -23.46 3.41
CA ILE A 113 -3.11 -22.01 3.24
C ILE A 113 -3.63 -21.72 1.84
N GLU A 114 -3.03 -22.32 0.81
CA GLU A 114 -3.48 -22.17 -0.58
C GLU A 114 -4.90 -22.69 -0.77
N ALA A 115 -5.24 -23.85 -0.19
CA ALA A 115 -6.59 -24.40 -0.26
C ALA A 115 -7.62 -23.48 0.43
N ILE A 116 -7.29 -22.95 1.61
CA ILE A 116 -8.15 -22.01 2.35
C ILE A 116 -8.34 -20.71 1.57
N GLU A 117 -7.26 -20.09 1.09
CA GLU A 117 -7.34 -18.85 0.30
C GLU A 117 -8.11 -19.09 -1.00
N ASN A 118 -7.86 -20.18 -1.72
CA ASN A 118 -8.57 -20.49 -2.97
C ASN A 118 -10.07 -20.64 -2.77
N ILE A 119 -10.48 -21.34 -1.70
CA ILE A 119 -11.91 -21.54 -1.41
C ILE A 119 -12.54 -20.24 -0.92
N LEU A 120 -11.90 -19.52 0.00
CA LEU A 120 -12.45 -18.27 0.52
C LEU A 120 -12.54 -17.17 -0.54
N ASN A 121 -11.68 -17.21 -1.57
CA ASN A 121 -11.62 -16.19 -2.60
C ASN A 121 -12.42 -16.53 -3.86
N THR A 122 -13.18 -17.63 -3.88
CA THR A 122 -14.10 -17.92 -4.98
C THR A 122 -15.31 -16.97 -4.98
N GLU A 123 -15.79 -16.64 -6.17
CA GLU A 123 -16.96 -15.76 -6.36
C GLU A 123 -18.25 -16.34 -5.77
N GLU A 124 -18.32 -17.66 -5.56
CA GLU A 124 -19.46 -18.31 -4.89
C GLU A 124 -19.56 -17.98 -3.39
N ILE A 125 -18.43 -17.68 -2.74
CA ILE A 125 -18.32 -17.59 -1.28
C ILE A 125 -18.15 -16.15 -0.84
N ASN A 126 -17.26 -15.39 -1.50
CA ASN A 126 -16.96 -14.01 -1.13
C ASN A 126 -16.73 -13.16 -2.39
N ILE A 127 -17.83 -12.63 -2.94
CA ILE A 127 -17.76 -11.80 -4.15
C ILE A 127 -17.09 -10.44 -3.85
N ASP A 128 -17.42 -9.84 -2.71
CA ASP A 128 -16.95 -8.51 -2.31
C ASP A 128 -15.71 -8.55 -1.40
N LEU A 129 -15.29 -9.72 -0.92
CA LEU A 129 -14.15 -9.85 -0.01
C LEU A 129 -13.01 -10.63 -0.65
N ILE A 130 -11.78 -10.26 -0.27
CA ILE A 130 -10.57 -11.04 -0.52
C ILE A 130 -9.94 -11.42 0.83
N SER A 131 -9.55 -12.68 0.93
CA SER A 131 -9.15 -13.37 2.16
C SER A 131 -7.69 -13.81 2.08
N PHE A 132 -7.00 -13.68 3.21
CA PHE A 132 -5.59 -13.99 3.38
C PHE A 132 -5.41 -14.83 4.63
N CYS A 133 -4.61 -15.90 4.53
CA CYS A 133 -4.53 -16.92 5.58
C CYS A 133 -3.12 -16.98 6.19
N SER A 134 -3.05 -17.04 7.53
CA SER A 134 -1.82 -17.09 8.30
C SER A 134 -1.14 -18.46 8.20
N TYR A 135 0.11 -18.52 8.68
CA TYR A 135 0.73 -19.82 8.95
C TYR A 135 -0.01 -20.47 10.12
N PRO A 136 -0.22 -21.80 10.11
CA PRO A 136 -0.97 -22.45 11.17
C PRO A 136 -0.20 -22.49 12.48
N VAL A 137 -0.96 -22.55 13.55
CA VAL A 137 -0.53 -22.77 14.93
C VAL A 137 -1.27 -23.98 15.49
N ILE A 138 -0.60 -24.79 16.30
CA ILE A 138 -1.29 -25.88 17.00
C ILE A 138 -1.90 -25.28 18.26
N LEU A 139 -3.22 -25.38 18.40
CA LEU A 139 -3.94 -24.92 19.58
C LEU A 139 -4.85 -26.03 20.07
N ASN A 140 -4.61 -26.53 21.28
CA ASN A 140 -5.40 -27.61 21.89
C ASN A 140 -5.57 -28.86 20.99
N GLY A 141 -4.57 -29.18 20.17
CA GLY A 141 -4.61 -30.31 19.23
C GLY A 141 -5.32 -30.04 17.89
N TYR A 142 -5.68 -28.78 17.62
CA TYR A 142 -6.18 -28.33 16.32
C TYR A 142 -5.11 -27.56 15.56
N ILE A 143 -5.07 -27.74 14.24
CA ILE A 143 -4.29 -26.91 13.32
C ILE A 143 -5.14 -25.65 13.04
N THR A 144 -4.78 -24.54 13.68
CA THR A 144 -5.54 -23.30 13.64
C THR A 144 -4.89 -22.26 12.74
N PHE A 145 -5.69 -21.65 11.88
CA PHE A 145 -5.33 -20.60 10.95
C PHE A 145 -6.10 -19.33 11.30
N SER A 146 -5.43 -18.19 11.22
CA SER A 146 -6.07 -16.87 11.26
C SER A 146 -6.25 -16.36 9.86
N VAL A 147 -7.40 -15.78 9.57
CA VAL A 147 -7.74 -15.22 8.27
C VAL A 147 -8.07 -13.76 8.44
N VAL A 148 -7.57 -12.94 7.53
CA VAL A 148 -7.96 -11.53 7.38
C VAL A 148 -8.65 -11.39 6.03
N GLN A 149 -9.85 -10.82 6.05
CA GLN A 149 -10.61 -10.45 4.87
C GLN A 149 -10.68 -8.94 4.78
N VAL A 150 -10.65 -8.41 3.56
CA VAL A 150 -10.81 -6.98 3.27
C VAL A 150 -11.70 -6.82 2.04
N ASP A 151 -12.23 -5.63 1.83
CA ASP A 151 -12.96 -5.26 0.62
C ASP A 151 -12.09 -5.50 -0.62
N ARG A 152 -12.58 -6.36 -1.52
CA ARG A 152 -11.87 -6.80 -2.72
C ARG A 152 -11.63 -5.65 -3.67
N GLN A 153 -12.63 -4.80 -3.88
CA GLN A 153 -12.50 -3.68 -4.83
C GLN A 153 -11.47 -2.66 -4.32
N ALA A 154 -11.46 -2.37 -3.02
CA ALA A 154 -10.48 -1.51 -2.39
C ALA A 154 -9.07 -2.12 -2.48
N PHE A 155 -8.92 -3.42 -2.18
CA PHE A 155 -7.63 -4.11 -2.30
C PHE A 155 -7.08 -4.08 -3.74
N GLU A 156 -7.93 -4.36 -4.73
CA GLU A 156 -7.55 -4.43 -6.15
C GLU A 156 -7.32 -3.06 -6.81
N CYS A 157 -7.64 -1.95 -6.14
CA CYS A 157 -7.29 -0.60 -6.60
C CYS A 157 -5.79 -0.34 -6.62
N TYR A 158 -5.02 -1.06 -5.78
CA TYR A 158 -3.61 -0.81 -5.60
C TYR A 158 -2.77 -1.71 -6.50
N TYR A 159 -1.78 -1.10 -7.12
CA TYR A 159 -0.85 -1.81 -7.99
C TYR A 159 -0.11 -2.92 -7.23
N LYS A 160 0.04 -4.07 -7.88
CA LYS A 160 0.74 -5.24 -7.35
C LYS A 160 1.53 -5.92 -8.46
N LEU A 161 2.67 -6.45 -8.08
CA LEU A 161 3.52 -7.29 -8.92
C LEU A 161 2.89 -8.69 -9.10
N THR A 162 3.15 -9.30 -10.24
CA THR A 162 2.55 -10.54 -10.79
C THR A 162 3.59 -11.63 -11.06
N LYS A 163 4.74 -11.33 -11.67
CA LYS A 163 5.82 -12.28 -11.97
C LYS A 163 6.48 -12.82 -10.70
N ILE A 164 6.67 -11.97 -9.68
CA ILE A 164 7.13 -12.42 -8.34
C ILE A 164 6.17 -13.47 -7.74
N SER A 165 4.89 -13.46 -8.15
CA SER A 165 3.92 -14.49 -7.77
C SER A 165 4.02 -15.76 -8.63
N LEU A 166 4.51 -15.66 -9.88
CA LEU A 166 4.56 -16.75 -10.85
C LEU A 166 5.82 -17.63 -10.71
N SER A 167 7.00 -17.03 -10.49
CA SER A 167 8.26 -17.77 -10.33
C SER A 167 8.24 -18.74 -9.13
N LYS A 168 7.44 -18.45 -8.11
CA LYS A 168 7.21 -19.33 -6.96
C LYS A 168 6.28 -20.49 -7.22
N LYS A 169 5.24 -20.31 -8.05
CA LYS A 169 4.38 -21.42 -8.50
C LYS A 169 5.19 -22.49 -9.24
N GLN A 170 6.24 -22.09 -9.96
CA GLN A 170 7.15 -23.02 -10.62
C GLN A 170 8.12 -23.75 -9.66
N LEU A 171 8.42 -23.18 -8.50
CA LEU A 171 9.33 -23.76 -7.51
C LEU A 171 8.63 -24.47 -6.35
N GLY A 172 7.29 -24.50 -6.29
CA GLY A 172 6.48 -25.19 -5.27
C GLY A 172 6.78 -24.80 -3.82
N ILE A 173 7.62 -23.78 -3.64
CA ILE A 173 7.89 -23.10 -2.39
C ILE A 173 6.87 -21.98 -2.33
N SER A 174 5.93 -22.12 -1.40
CA SER A 174 4.85 -21.19 -1.13
C SER A 174 5.16 -19.70 -1.23
N SER A 175 4.08 -18.95 -1.46
CA SER A 175 3.91 -17.50 -1.40
C SER A 175 4.50 -16.76 -0.18
N TYR A 176 5.02 -17.45 0.85
CA TYR A 176 5.43 -16.86 2.12
C TYR A 176 6.66 -15.92 2.09
N SER A 177 7.48 -15.93 1.04
CA SER A 177 8.84 -15.35 1.12
C SER A 177 9.08 -13.98 0.45
N GLN A 178 8.12 -13.41 -0.30
CA GLN A 178 8.31 -12.13 -1.03
C GLN A 178 6.97 -11.42 -1.20
N SER A 179 6.96 -10.10 -1.04
CA SER A 179 5.75 -9.28 -1.14
C SER A 179 5.59 -8.70 -2.54
N THR A 180 4.35 -8.64 -3.04
CA THR A 180 4.01 -8.08 -4.35
C THR A 180 3.53 -6.62 -4.30
N SER A 181 3.13 -6.15 -3.12
CA SER A 181 2.71 -4.77 -2.87
C SER A 181 2.91 -4.41 -1.39
N LEU A 182 2.80 -3.12 -1.05
CA LEU A 182 2.84 -2.69 0.36
C LEU A 182 1.66 -3.30 1.13
N LEU A 183 0.46 -3.25 0.56
CA LEU A 183 -0.76 -3.78 1.18
C LEU A 183 -0.63 -5.28 1.50
N ARG A 184 -0.15 -6.09 0.56
CA ARG A 184 0.10 -7.52 0.82
C ARG A 184 1.16 -7.72 1.90
N SER A 185 2.18 -6.87 1.95
CA SER A 185 3.22 -6.93 2.98
C SER A 185 2.64 -6.65 4.37
N VAL A 186 1.78 -5.63 4.50
CA VAL A 186 1.08 -5.29 5.76
C VAL A 186 0.22 -6.44 6.24
N ILE A 187 -0.62 -7.00 5.36
CA ILE A 187 -1.49 -8.14 5.69
C ILE A 187 -0.66 -9.35 6.16
N ASN A 188 0.39 -9.71 5.41
CA ASN A 188 1.24 -10.84 5.75
C ASN A 188 1.97 -10.63 7.10
N ARG A 189 2.45 -9.42 7.40
CA ARG A 189 3.11 -9.13 8.67
C ARG A 189 2.12 -9.15 9.84
N PHE A 190 0.94 -8.59 9.65
CA PHE A 190 -0.14 -8.66 10.63
C PHE A 190 -0.53 -10.12 10.96
N LEU A 191 -0.75 -10.95 9.93
CA LEU A 191 -1.02 -12.39 10.09
C LEU A 191 0.14 -13.12 10.80
N ARG A 192 1.40 -12.81 10.45
CA ARG A 192 2.57 -13.38 11.16
C ARG A 192 2.61 -12.99 12.63
N LYS A 193 2.20 -11.77 12.95
CA LYS A 193 2.12 -11.28 14.32
C LYS A 193 1.07 -12.04 15.11
N ILE A 194 -0.12 -12.23 14.51
CA ILE A 194 -1.18 -13.09 15.06
C ILE A 194 -0.67 -14.52 15.30
N THR A 195 0.00 -15.14 14.33
CA THR A 195 0.64 -16.45 14.50
C THR A 195 1.63 -16.45 15.69
N GLY A 196 2.44 -15.41 15.82
CA GLY A 196 3.37 -15.25 16.93
C GLY A 196 2.67 -15.18 18.29
N TYR A 197 1.55 -14.47 18.38
CA TYR A 197 0.72 -14.43 19.59
C TYR A 197 0.18 -15.81 19.93
N PHE A 198 -0.43 -16.51 18.97
CA PHE A 198 -0.97 -17.84 19.23
C PHE A 198 0.08 -18.85 19.67
N ASN A 199 1.29 -18.80 19.10
CA ASN A 199 2.40 -19.66 19.55
C ASN A 199 2.85 -19.35 20.99
N ASN A 200 2.75 -18.08 21.42
CA ASN A 200 3.09 -17.68 22.78
C ASN A 200 1.96 -17.97 23.79
N LEU A 201 0.72 -18.19 23.35
CA LEU A 201 -0.40 -18.55 24.23
C LEU A 201 -0.23 -19.94 24.85
N GLU A 202 0.45 -20.88 24.19
CA GLU A 202 0.78 -22.18 24.82
C GLU A 202 1.75 -22.02 26.02
N VAL A 203 2.46 -20.88 26.12
CA VAL A 203 3.49 -20.63 27.13
C VAL A 203 2.97 -19.80 28.32
N PHE A 204 1.87 -19.06 28.17
CA PHE A 204 1.42 -18.08 29.18
C PHE A 204 -0.04 -18.27 29.66
N TYR A 205 -0.22 -18.45 30.97
CA TYR A 205 -1.52 -18.53 31.63
C TYR A 205 -2.31 -17.20 31.65
N ARG A 206 -3.57 -17.29 31.23
CA ARG A 206 -4.85 -16.67 31.67
C ARG A 206 -5.01 -15.20 32.10
N ASN A 207 -3.98 -14.46 32.53
CA ASN A 207 -4.19 -13.11 33.12
C ASN A 207 -3.41 -11.97 32.45
N ILE A 208 -2.62 -12.22 31.39
CA ILE A 208 -1.77 -11.20 30.72
C ILE A 208 -2.19 -10.95 29.27
N VAL A 209 -3.09 -11.79 28.72
CA VAL A 209 -3.56 -11.68 27.34
C VAL A 209 -4.14 -10.28 27.01
N PRO A 210 -4.98 -9.65 27.86
CA PRO A 210 -5.46 -8.29 27.59
C PRO A 210 -4.35 -7.23 27.59
N ILE A 211 -3.25 -7.46 28.33
CA ILE A 211 -2.12 -6.52 28.45
C ILE A 211 -1.23 -6.58 27.20
N PHE A 212 -1.05 -7.76 26.60
CA PHE A 212 -0.26 -7.91 25.37
C PHE A 212 -0.99 -7.36 24.14
N PHE A 213 -2.30 -7.53 24.04
CA PHE A 213 -3.08 -7.00 22.92
C PHE A 213 -3.29 -5.47 23.01
N HIS A 214 -3.31 -4.89 24.21
CA HIS A 214 -3.36 -3.43 24.36
C HIS A 214 -2.15 -2.70 23.73
N ASN A 215 -1.02 -3.37 23.50
CA ASN A 215 0.13 -2.76 22.86
C ASN A 215 -0.03 -2.61 21.34
N LEU A 216 -0.75 -3.50 20.66
CA LEU A 216 -1.06 -3.38 19.22
C LEU A 216 -1.95 -2.19 18.88
N GLY A 217 -2.79 -1.76 19.82
CA GLY A 217 -3.58 -0.54 19.71
C GLY A 217 -2.77 0.75 19.88
N ASN A 218 -1.48 0.66 20.22
CA ASN A 218 -0.60 1.82 20.27
C ASN A 218 -0.18 2.22 18.85
N GLU A 219 -0.32 3.51 18.54
CA GLU A 219 0.00 4.07 17.23
C GLU A 219 1.43 3.73 16.77
N SER A 220 2.38 3.68 17.71
CA SER A 220 3.78 3.32 17.43
C SER A 220 3.95 1.89 16.90
N GLU A 221 3.13 0.95 17.35
CA GLU A 221 3.26 -0.46 16.96
C GLU A 221 2.61 -0.73 15.60
N ILE A 222 1.53 0.01 15.30
CA ILE A 222 0.92 0.06 13.96
C ILE A 222 1.92 0.63 12.95
N ASP A 223 2.56 1.75 13.30
CA ASP A 223 3.60 2.35 12.45
C ASP A 223 4.76 1.39 12.23
N GLU A 224 5.21 0.67 13.26
CA GLU A 224 6.25 -0.34 13.11
C GLU A 224 5.85 -1.46 12.12
N ILE A 225 4.60 -1.94 12.19
CA ILE A 225 4.09 -2.94 11.22
C ILE A 225 4.18 -2.37 9.80
N ILE A 226 3.71 -1.14 9.58
CA ILE A 226 3.71 -0.49 8.26
C ILE A 226 5.15 -0.24 7.77
N THR A 227 6.02 0.35 8.59
CA THR A 227 7.43 0.60 8.28
C THR A 227 8.15 -0.69 7.90
N SER A 228 8.02 -1.73 8.72
CA SER A 228 8.68 -3.00 8.51
C SER A 228 8.07 -3.80 7.34
N SER A 229 6.82 -3.52 6.95
CA SER A 229 6.21 -3.99 5.71
C SER A 229 6.81 -3.31 4.47
N GLY A 230 7.06 -2.00 4.53
CA GLY A 230 7.75 -1.26 3.47
C GLY A 230 9.19 -1.74 3.26
N GLN A 231 9.93 -1.92 4.37
CA GLN A 231 11.27 -2.54 4.36
C GLN A 231 11.25 -3.91 3.68
N TYR A 232 10.32 -4.77 4.08
CA TYR A 232 10.22 -6.12 3.55
C TYR A 232 9.88 -6.14 2.05
N LEU A 233 8.97 -5.28 1.59
CA LEU A 233 8.64 -5.14 0.17
C LEU A 233 9.89 -4.82 -0.64
N LEU A 234 10.58 -3.74 -0.28
CA LEU A 234 11.77 -3.26 -0.97
C LEU A 234 12.90 -4.29 -0.97
N HIS A 235 13.18 -4.89 0.20
CA HIS A 235 14.18 -5.94 0.32
C HIS A 235 13.84 -7.17 -0.53
N SER A 236 12.56 -7.58 -0.55
CA SER A 236 12.12 -8.76 -1.30
C SER A 236 12.27 -8.59 -2.82
N ILE A 237 12.01 -7.39 -3.33
CA ILE A 237 12.16 -7.03 -4.74
C ILE A 237 13.63 -6.86 -5.11
N ALA A 238 14.41 -6.13 -4.32
CA ALA A 238 15.85 -6.02 -4.55
C ALA A 238 16.50 -7.41 -4.59
N LYS A 239 16.05 -8.34 -3.74
CA LYS A 239 16.52 -9.72 -3.77
C LYS A 239 16.13 -10.44 -5.07
N SER A 240 14.89 -10.34 -5.54
CA SER A 240 14.44 -11.05 -6.76
C SER A 240 15.20 -10.60 -8.00
N VAL A 241 15.28 -9.29 -8.21
CA VAL A 241 15.95 -8.66 -9.38
C VAL A 241 17.40 -9.13 -9.52
N ILE A 242 18.08 -9.32 -8.40
CA ILE A 242 19.54 -9.54 -8.41
C ILE A 242 19.91 -11.02 -8.19
N SER A 243 19.01 -11.82 -7.59
CA SER A 243 19.16 -13.28 -7.65
C SER A 243 19.11 -13.79 -9.09
N GLU A 244 18.32 -13.14 -9.96
CA GLU A 244 18.29 -13.43 -11.40
C GLU A 244 19.60 -13.03 -12.12
N SER A 245 20.37 -12.09 -11.55
CA SER A 245 21.64 -11.63 -12.12
C SER A 245 22.89 -12.34 -11.56
N GLY A 246 22.74 -13.35 -10.69
CA GLY A 246 23.85 -14.21 -10.22
C GLY A 246 24.80 -13.59 -9.17
N VAL A 247 24.43 -12.49 -8.49
CA VAL A 247 25.29 -11.79 -7.51
C VAL A 247 25.04 -12.29 -6.07
N SER A 248 26.12 -12.53 -5.31
CA SER A 248 26.11 -13.08 -3.93
C SER A 248 25.27 -12.27 -2.92
N LEU A 249 24.51 -12.99 -2.07
CA LEU A 249 23.45 -12.49 -1.17
C LEU A 249 23.91 -12.11 0.25
N ILE A 250 25.21 -12.14 0.56
CA ILE A 250 25.69 -12.30 1.94
C ILE A 250 25.67 -11.01 2.80
N ASN A 251 25.43 -9.81 2.23
CA ASN A 251 25.60 -8.56 2.99
C ASN A 251 24.73 -7.39 2.51
N ARG A 252 23.41 -7.58 2.38
CA ARG A 252 22.51 -6.47 2.02
C ARG A 252 22.10 -5.68 3.25
N ARG A 253 22.51 -4.41 3.25
CA ARG A 253 22.11 -3.40 4.22
C ARG A 253 20.64 -3.01 3.99
N ASP A 254 20.01 -2.44 5.01
CA ASP A 254 18.63 -1.98 4.91
C ASP A 254 18.51 -0.83 3.90
N LEU A 255 18.01 -1.15 2.71
CA LEU A 255 17.78 -0.21 1.62
C LEU A 255 16.76 0.86 2.00
N PHE A 256 15.75 0.50 2.78
CA PHE A 256 14.72 1.43 3.20
C PHE A 256 15.33 2.50 4.10
N TYR A 257 16.16 2.07 5.07
CA TYR A 257 16.96 2.98 5.89
C TYR A 257 17.89 3.83 5.02
N THR A 258 18.60 3.22 4.07
CA THR A 258 19.52 3.93 3.17
C THR A 258 18.83 5.05 2.39
N PHE A 259 17.65 4.78 1.82
CA PHE A 259 16.89 5.79 1.08
C PHE A 259 16.29 6.84 2.00
N ASN A 260 15.86 6.49 3.21
CA ASN A 260 15.48 7.49 4.21
C ASN A 260 16.64 8.44 4.52
N GLU A 261 17.84 7.94 4.79
CA GLU A 261 19.03 8.76 5.05
C GLU A 261 19.37 9.67 3.87
N ILE A 262 19.39 9.14 2.65
CA ILE A 262 19.63 9.95 1.44
C ILE A 262 18.58 11.07 1.30
N SER A 263 17.31 10.76 1.58
CA SER A 263 16.21 11.73 1.48
C SER A 263 16.28 12.85 2.53
N LEU A 264 16.95 12.62 3.66
CA LEU A 264 17.18 13.61 4.70
C LEU A 264 18.28 14.62 4.33
N LEU A 265 19.27 14.20 3.54
CA LEU A 265 20.43 15.03 3.24
C LEU A 265 20.12 16.19 2.28
N LYS A 266 20.72 17.34 2.58
CA LYS A 266 20.79 18.50 1.68
C LYS A 266 22.17 18.56 1.03
N TYR A 267 22.24 19.14 -0.16
CA TYR A 267 23.50 19.45 -0.83
C TYR A 267 23.45 20.90 -1.32
N GLU A 268 24.42 21.73 -0.91
CA GLU A 268 24.45 23.17 -1.19
C GLU A 268 23.13 23.88 -0.83
N GLY A 269 22.50 23.44 0.28
CA GLY A 269 21.22 23.97 0.76
C GLY A 269 19.98 23.45 0.01
N ARG A 270 20.15 22.76 -1.13
CA ARG A 270 19.07 22.20 -1.93
C ARG A 270 18.65 20.81 -1.43
N GLU A 271 17.37 20.51 -1.58
CA GLU A 271 16.79 19.20 -1.27
C GLU A 271 17.24 18.16 -2.30
N GLY A 272 17.29 16.89 -1.87
CA GLY A 272 17.61 15.77 -2.74
C GLY A 272 16.43 15.43 -3.62
N ILE A 273 16.42 15.95 -4.85
CA ILE A 273 15.52 15.51 -5.91
C ILE A 273 16.34 14.66 -6.88
N GLY A 274 15.77 13.55 -7.33
CA GLY A 274 16.45 12.66 -8.26
C GLY A 274 15.96 11.23 -8.18
N SER A 275 16.50 10.36 -9.02
CA SER A 275 16.08 8.96 -9.08
C SER A 275 17.27 7.99 -9.11
N ILE A 276 17.10 6.84 -8.47
CA ILE A 276 18.05 5.72 -8.47
C ILE A 276 17.31 4.47 -8.94
N THR A 277 17.90 3.66 -9.82
CA THR A 277 17.31 2.38 -10.23
C THR A 277 17.57 1.26 -9.22
N ILE A 278 16.72 0.24 -9.24
CA ILE A 278 17.05 -1.10 -8.74
C ILE A 278 16.85 -2.05 -9.91
N SER A 279 17.96 -2.46 -10.52
CA SER A 279 17.97 -3.34 -11.70
C SER A 279 19.23 -4.22 -11.73
N ALA A 280 19.26 -5.22 -12.61
CA ALA A 280 20.52 -5.86 -12.95
C ALA A 280 21.48 -4.84 -13.61
N PRO A 281 22.82 -5.01 -13.45
CA PRO A 281 23.78 -4.27 -14.26
C PRO A 281 23.53 -4.53 -15.75
N ASN A 282 23.56 -3.48 -16.59
CA ASN A 282 23.32 -3.54 -18.04
C ASN A 282 21.89 -3.98 -18.45
N HIS A 283 20.87 -3.55 -17.70
CA HIS A 283 19.47 -3.78 -18.06
C HIS A 283 19.17 -3.28 -19.50
N PRO A 284 18.47 -4.05 -20.36
CA PRO A 284 18.30 -3.73 -21.79
C PRO A 284 17.54 -2.42 -22.05
N ASN A 285 16.67 -2.01 -21.12
CA ASN A 285 15.94 -0.74 -21.20
C ASN A 285 16.68 0.45 -20.53
N ILE A 286 17.95 0.31 -20.17
CA ILE A 286 18.78 1.41 -19.68
C ILE A 286 19.90 1.70 -20.69
N ASN A 287 19.93 2.93 -21.19
CA ASN A 287 21.07 3.47 -21.92
C ASN A 287 22.03 4.12 -20.92
N GLU A 288 23.26 3.61 -20.80
CA GLU A 288 24.27 4.20 -19.91
C GLU A 288 24.91 5.42 -20.58
N LEU A 289 24.69 6.60 -19.99
CA LEU A 289 25.23 7.88 -20.46
C LEU A 289 26.62 8.14 -19.90
N VAL A 290 26.84 7.79 -18.63
CA VAL A 290 28.12 7.96 -17.94
C VAL A 290 28.40 6.72 -17.11
N SER A 291 29.54 6.08 -17.36
CA SER A 291 30.02 4.94 -16.58
C SER A 291 31.05 5.38 -15.54
N PHE A 292 30.92 4.92 -14.29
CA PHE A 292 31.89 5.17 -13.23
C PHE A 292 32.96 4.08 -13.22
N LYS A 293 34.23 4.50 -13.36
CA LYS A 293 35.38 3.58 -13.28
C LYS A 293 35.44 2.80 -11.96
N LYS A 294 34.97 3.41 -10.86
CA LYS A 294 34.83 2.75 -9.56
C LYS A 294 33.38 2.94 -9.08
N PRO A 295 32.61 1.86 -8.88
CA PRO A 295 31.25 1.96 -8.38
C PRO A 295 31.19 2.60 -6.99
N ILE A 296 30.17 3.42 -6.74
CA ILE A 296 29.94 4.09 -5.46
C ILE A 296 29.01 3.22 -4.62
N LYS A 297 29.31 3.00 -3.34
CA LYS A 297 28.40 2.24 -2.47
C LYS A 297 27.14 3.04 -2.22
N ILE A 298 25.98 2.36 -2.23
CA ILE A 298 24.68 3.02 -2.05
C ILE A 298 24.51 3.66 -0.66
N ASP A 299 25.27 3.18 0.34
CA ASP A 299 25.29 3.75 1.69
C ASP A 299 26.40 4.78 1.93
N ASP A 300 27.17 5.13 0.89
CA ASP A 300 28.01 6.34 0.93
C ASP A 300 27.10 7.56 0.72
N PHE A 301 26.31 7.89 1.75
CA PHE A 301 25.22 8.86 1.64
C PHE A 301 25.69 10.21 1.09
N SER A 302 26.90 10.66 1.49
CA SER A 302 27.51 11.90 1.01
C SER A 302 27.85 11.83 -0.48
N ALA A 303 28.48 10.74 -0.94
CA ALA A 303 28.79 10.58 -2.36
C ALA A 303 27.52 10.44 -3.20
N VAL A 304 26.58 9.58 -2.78
CA VAL A 304 25.29 9.38 -3.46
C VAL A 304 24.53 10.70 -3.56
N ARG A 305 24.43 11.45 -2.46
CA ARG A 305 23.74 12.75 -2.45
C ARG A 305 24.37 13.75 -3.40
N LYS A 306 25.71 13.78 -3.51
CA LYS A 306 26.43 14.65 -4.43
C LYS A 306 26.11 14.33 -5.89
N ILE A 307 26.17 13.07 -6.29
CA ILE A 307 25.91 12.66 -7.68
C ILE A 307 24.43 12.69 -8.05
N LEU A 308 23.52 12.55 -7.07
CA LEU A 308 22.07 12.66 -7.29
C LEU A 308 21.70 14.04 -7.88
N GLN A 309 22.50 15.08 -7.64
CA GLN A 309 22.31 16.41 -8.24
C GLN A 309 22.46 16.47 -9.77
N ILE A 310 23.05 15.44 -10.38
CA ILE A 310 23.21 15.36 -11.83
C ILE A 310 21.97 14.75 -12.49
N THR A 311 21.12 14.07 -11.71
CA THR A 311 19.88 13.46 -12.22
C THR A 311 18.82 14.50 -12.59
N SER A 312 17.88 14.10 -13.43
CA SER A 312 16.78 14.95 -13.90
C SER A 312 15.50 14.12 -14.04
N GLU A 313 14.46 14.63 -14.72
CA GLU A 313 13.26 13.83 -14.99
C GLU A 313 13.55 12.64 -15.92
N SER A 314 14.52 12.76 -16.84
CA SER A 314 14.88 11.70 -17.80
C SER A 314 16.15 10.92 -17.44
N MET A 315 16.97 11.44 -16.52
CA MET A 315 18.24 10.84 -16.12
C MET A 315 18.22 10.35 -14.67
N PHE A 316 18.80 9.19 -14.41
CA PHE A 316 18.83 8.55 -13.08
C PHE A 316 20.17 7.88 -12.81
N LEU A 317 20.44 7.58 -11.53
CA LEU A 317 21.60 6.79 -11.14
C LEU A 317 21.32 5.30 -11.36
N ILE A 318 22.25 4.59 -12.03
CA ILE A 318 22.13 3.16 -12.31
C ILE A 318 22.65 2.37 -11.10
N SER A 319 21.80 1.55 -10.46
CA SER A 319 22.19 0.76 -9.28
C SER A 319 21.62 -0.66 -9.26
N ASP A 320 22.42 -1.57 -8.69
CA ASP A 320 22.05 -2.94 -8.34
C ASP A 320 21.68 -3.06 -6.84
N SER A 321 21.17 -2.01 -6.22
CA SER A 321 20.87 -1.95 -4.78
C SER A 321 22.08 -2.08 -3.83
N ASN A 322 23.31 -2.19 -4.32
CA ASN A 322 24.51 -2.20 -3.47
C ASN A 322 25.51 -1.14 -3.93
N TYR A 323 25.67 -1.03 -5.24
CA TYR A 323 26.55 -0.07 -5.88
C TYR A 323 25.80 0.75 -6.93
N ILE A 324 26.30 1.96 -7.15
CA ILE A 324 25.92 2.86 -8.23
C ILE A 324 27.04 2.83 -9.27
N PHE A 325 26.67 2.47 -10.50
CA PHE A 325 27.61 2.23 -11.60
C PHE A 325 27.76 3.43 -12.52
N GLY A 326 26.77 4.31 -12.55
CA GLY A 326 26.75 5.38 -13.55
C GLY A 326 25.46 6.18 -13.55
N ILE A 327 25.29 6.94 -14.63
CA ILE A 327 24.09 7.72 -14.94
C ILE A 327 23.52 7.17 -16.24
N GLY A 328 22.20 6.98 -16.29
CA GLY A 328 21.51 6.48 -17.47
C GLY A 328 20.16 7.12 -17.69
N GLU A 329 19.56 6.75 -18.81
CA GLU A 329 18.20 7.10 -19.23
C GLU A 329 17.46 5.85 -19.70
N ILE A 330 16.12 5.92 -19.72
CA ILE A 330 15.32 4.83 -20.30
C ILE A 330 15.52 4.79 -21.81
N THR A 331 15.70 3.59 -22.34
CA THR A 331 15.72 3.34 -23.79
C THR A 331 14.71 2.27 -24.20
N GLY A 332 14.13 2.45 -25.39
CA GLY A 332 13.08 1.59 -25.92
C GLY A 332 11.78 1.64 -25.12
N VAL A 333 11.00 0.56 -25.20
CA VAL A 333 9.76 0.37 -24.44
C VAL A 333 10.01 -0.71 -23.41
N TYR A 334 9.77 -0.40 -22.14
CA TYR A 334 9.87 -1.36 -21.04
C TYR A 334 8.65 -2.27 -21.03
N ASP A 335 8.86 -3.58 -21.01
CA ASP A 335 7.81 -4.57 -20.77
C ASP A 335 7.57 -4.69 -19.26
N GLU A 336 6.50 -4.07 -18.75
CA GLU A 336 6.15 -4.11 -17.33
C GLU A 336 5.87 -5.54 -16.81
N SER A 337 5.67 -6.54 -17.68
CA SER A 337 5.53 -7.93 -17.22
C SER A 337 6.85 -8.55 -16.73
N CYS A 338 7.99 -7.94 -17.05
CA CYS A 338 9.32 -8.40 -16.66
C CYS A 338 9.63 -8.20 -15.18
N GLU A 339 9.10 -7.15 -14.54
CA GLU A 339 9.24 -6.87 -13.10
C GLU A 339 10.69 -6.89 -12.58
N ASP A 340 11.59 -6.29 -13.34
CA ASP A 340 13.05 -6.29 -13.17
C ASP A 340 13.70 -4.89 -13.22
N LEU A 341 12.92 -3.84 -13.45
CA LEU A 341 13.36 -2.45 -13.47
C LEU A 341 12.50 -1.58 -12.56
N PHE A 342 13.09 -1.15 -11.45
CA PHE A 342 12.42 -0.31 -10.45
C PHE A 342 13.16 1.00 -10.24
N PHE A 343 12.44 1.99 -9.72
CA PHE A 343 12.99 3.31 -9.40
C PHE A 343 12.68 3.70 -7.96
N VAL A 344 13.66 4.32 -7.32
CA VAL A 344 13.49 5.08 -6.09
C VAL A 344 13.62 6.55 -6.46
N LYS A 345 12.49 7.27 -6.41
CA LYS A 345 12.41 8.68 -6.78
C LYS A 345 12.33 9.54 -5.53
N PHE A 346 13.35 10.36 -5.30
CA PHE A 346 13.37 11.37 -4.23
C PHE A 346 12.65 12.62 -4.73
N LEU A 347 11.61 13.02 -4.01
CA LEU A 347 10.74 14.14 -4.40
C LEU A 347 11.15 15.44 -3.71
N ARG A 348 11.44 15.35 -2.41
CA ARG A 348 11.77 16.46 -1.52
C ARG A 348 12.36 15.91 -0.23
N HIS A 349 12.74 16.79 0.70
CA HIS A 349 13.26 16.39 1.99
C HIS A 349 12.36 15.34 2.67
N ASN A 350 12.94 14.20 3.04
CA ASN A 350 12.28 13.10 3.76
C ASN A 350 11.07 12.47 3.03
N ASN A 351 11.00 12.60 1.70
CA ASN A 351 9.93 12.02 0.88
C ASN A 351 10.50 11.35 -0.37
N TRP A 352 10.12 10.10 -0.59
CA TRP A 352 10.50 9.33 -1.77
C TRP A 352 9.44 8.31 -2.16
N GLU A 353 9.47 7.88 -3.41
CA GLU A 353 8.56 6.89 -3.98
C GLU A 353 9.34 5.68 -4.48
N PHE A 354 8.75 4.50 -4.33
CA PHE A 354 9.22 3.28 -4.96
C PHE A 354 8.29 2.90 -6.10
N ILE A 355 8.85 2.79 -7.30
CA ILE A 355 8.11 2.80 -8.57
C ILE A 355 8.51 1.61 -9.43
N HIS A 356 7.55 1.05 -10.16
CA HIS A 356 7.74 0.05 -11.19
C HIS A 356 6.95 0.44 -12.44
N GLY A 357 7.65 0.60 -13.58
CA GLY A 357 7.05 1.17 -14.79
C GLY A 357 6.42 2.53 -14.50
N SER A 358 5.14 2.68 -14.85
CA SER A 358 4.35 3.88 -14.55
C SER A 358 3.65 3.86 -13.18
N ASN A 359 3.84 2.81 -12.39
CA ASN A 359 3.06 2.56 -11.18
C ASN A 359 3.89 2.78 -9.90
N ILE A 360 3.34 3.50 -8.94
CA ILE A 360 3.92 3.62 -7.60
C ILE A 360 3.53 2.37 -6.80
N LEU A 361 4.51 1.71 -6.17
CA LEU A 361 4.30 0.56 -5.28
C LEU A 361 4.16 1.00 -3.82
N MET A 362 4.89 2.05 -3.44
CA MET A 362 4.95 2.59 -2.08
C MET A 362 5.43 4.04 -2.13
N MET A 363 4.79 4.91 -1.36
CA MET A 363 5.32 6.24 -1.03
C MET A 363 5.89 6.21 0.39
N VAL A 364 6.92 6.99 0.67
CA VAL A 364 7.47 7.13 2.02
C VAL A 364 7.59 8.60 2.35
N SER A 365 7.04 8.99 3.50
CA SER A 365 7.09 10.36 4.01
C SER A 365 7.45 10.32 5.48
N SER A 366 8.50 11.02 5.87
CA SER A 366 9.00 11.02 7.25
C SER A 366 9.28 9.61 7.79
N GLY A 367 9.87 8.76 6.96
CA GLY A 367 10.16 7.35 7.28
C GLY A 367 8.93 6.43 7.33
N GLN A 368 7.72 6.96 7.11
CA GLN A 368 6.48 6.18 7.15
C GLN A 368 6.00 5.79 5.74
N PRO A 369 5.89 4.48 5.44
CA PRO A 369 5.28 4.01 4.20
C PRO A 369 3.79 4.35 4.10
N LYS A 370 3.35 4.72 2.91
CA LYS A 370 1.96 5.03 2.57
C LYS A 370 1.59 4.34 1.26
N LEU A 371 0.33 3.94 1.14
CA LEU A 371 -0.21 3.47 -0.13
C LEU A 371 -0.30 4.63 -1.14
N PRO A 372 -0.04 4.38 -2.43
CA PRO A 372 -0.24 5.37 -3.48
C PRO A 372 -1.74 5.66 -3.62
N LYS A 373 -2.16 6.85 -3.16
CA LYS A 373 -3.59 7.19 -3.08
C LYS A 373 -4.20 7.62 -4.42
N PHE A 374 -3.43 7.68 -5.50
CA PHE A 374 -3.85 8.21 -6.81
C PHE A 374 -5.17 7.58 -7.30
N GLN A 375 -5.27 6.24 -7.34
CA GLN A 375 -6.45 5.59 -7.91
C GLN A 375 -7.68 5.68 -6.99
N ALA A 376 -7.47 5.63 -5.66
CA ALA A 376 -8.53 5.80 -4.67
C ALA A 376 -9.10 7.23 -4.73
N TYR A 377 -8.23 8.25 -4.77
CA TYR A 377 -8.62 9.64 -4.93
C TYR A 377 -9.29 9.90 -6.26
N LYS A 378 -8.80 9.33 -7.38
CA LYS A 378 -9.44 9.48 -8.69
C LYS A 378 -10.90 9.03 -8.68
N ARG A 379 -11.16 7.86 -8.08
CA ARG A 379 -12.51 7.29 -7.97
C ARG A 379 -13.42 8.17 -7.12
N GLU A 380 -12.93 8.58 -5.94
CA GLU A 380 -13.68 9.43 -5.03
C GLU A 380 -13.96 10.80 -5.63
N PHE A 381 -12.94 11.44 -6.20
CA PHE A 381 -13.05 12.68 -6.97
C PHE A 381 -14.09 12.54 -8.07
N THR A 382 -14.00 11.50 -8.90
CA THR A 382 -14.96 11.26 -9.99
C THR A 382 -16.38 11.10 -9.48
N SER A 383 -16.58 10.32 -8.41
CA SER A 383 -17.90 10.09 -7.81
C SER A 383 -18.51 11.37 -7.24
N LEU A 384 -17.73 12.13 -6.46
CA LEU A 384 -18.18 13.38 -5.85
C LEU A 384 -18.40 14.47 -6.89
N LEU A 385 -17.53 14.61 -7.89
CA LEU A 385 -17.69 15.63 -8.93
C LEU A 385 -18.97 15.41 -9.75
N ASN A 386 -19.31 14.15 -10.07
CA ASN A 386 -20.59 13.80 -10.71
C ASN A 386 -21.80 14.15 -9.83
N LYS A 387 -21.68 13.93 -8.51
CA LYS A 387 -22.74 14.22 -7.54
C LYS A 387 -22.96 15.72 -7.38
N VAL A 388 -21.89 16.49 -7.27
CA VAL A 388 -21.90 17.95 -7.04
C VAL A 388 -22.28 18.70 -8.32
N PHE A 389 -21.66 18.36 -9.45
CA PHE A 389 -21.88 19.05 -10.74
C PHE A 389 -22.66 18.16 -11.70
N LYS A 390 -23.99 18.14 -11.53
CA LYS A 390 -24.90 17.37 -12.42
C LYS A 390 -24.69 17.76 -13.88
N GLY A 391 -24.50 16.75 -14.75
CA GLY A 391 -24.34 16.94 -16.19
C GLY A 391 -22.91 17.25 -16.65
N ILE A 392 -21.92 17.20 -15.77
CA ILE A 392 -20.51 17.31 -16.16
C ILE A 392 -20.11 16.15 -17.08
N LYS A 393 -19.36 16.45 -18.15
CA LYS A 393 -18.91 15.45 -19.13
C LYS A 393 -17.75 14.63 -18.56
N SER A 394 -17.72 13.32 -18.82
CA SER A 394 -16.64 12.43 -18.36
C SER A 394 -15.24 12.90 -18.78
N LYS A 395 -15.11 13.54 -19.95
CA LYS A 395 -13.86 14.17 -20.40
C LYS A 395 -13.40 15.27 -19.43
N ASN A 396 -14.30 16.17 -19.02
CA ASN A 396 -13.96 17.25 -18.09
C ASN A 396 -13.56 16.72 -16.71
N ILE A 397 -14.21 15.65 -16.24
CA ILE A 397 -13.82 15.00 -14.99
C ILE A 397 -12.38 14.48 -15.09
N LEU A 398 -12.03 13.83 -16.19
CA LEU A 398 -10.69 13.32 -16.43
C LEU A 398 -9.66 14.46 -16.50
N ASP A 399 -9.97 15.53 -17.22
CA ASP A 399 -9.08 16.69 -17.37
C ASP A 399 -8.87 17.41 -16.02
N LEU A 400 -9.94 17.61 -15.24
CA LEU A 400 -9.85 18.14 -13.86
C LEU A 400 -9.03 17.24 -12.95
N TRP A 401 -9.24 15.92 -13.02
CA TRP A 401 -8.44 14.98 -12.25
C TRP A 401 -6.95 15.08 -12.61
N ASN A 402 -6.62 15.20 -13.89
CA ASN A 402 -5.23 15.35 -14.32
C ASN A 402 -4.60 16.65 -13.77
N LEU A 403 -5.36 17.75 -13.72
CA LEU A 403 -4.93 19.02 -13.12
C LEU A 403 -4.71 18.88 -11.61
N ILE A 404 -5.68 18.31 -10.89
CA ILE A 404 -5.59 18.07 -9.44
C ILE A 404 -4.41 17.15 -9.13
N ASN A 405 -4.24 16.07 -9.89
CA ASN A 405 -3.12 15.16 -9.72
C ASN A 405 -1.78 15.87 -9.95
N ARG A 406 -1.67 16.70 -10.99
CA ARG A 406 -0.44 17.48 -11.22
C ARG A 406 -0.16 18.44 -10.07
N ALA A 407 -1.20 19.07 -9.52
CA ALA A 407 -1.09 19.92 -8.34
C ALA A 407 -0.63 19.16 -7.07
N THR A 408 -0.78 17.84 -6.97
CA THR A 408 -0.20 17.05 -5.85
C THR A 408 1.33 17.00 -5.85
N GLN A 409 1.98 17.34 -6.97
CA GLN A 409 3.43 17.37 -7.09
C GLN A 409 4.03 18.69 -6.59
N GLN A 410 3.20 19.64 -6.17
CA GLN A 410 3.65 20.93 -5.67
C GLN A 410 4.43 20.81 -4.37
N LYS A 411 5.41 21.70 -4.21
CA LYS A 411 6.28 21.70 -3.03
C LYS A 411 5.49 22.03 -1.76
N TYR A 412 4.59 23.00 -1.85
CA TYR A 412 3.74 23.47 -0.76
C TYR A 412 2.29 23.05 -1.00
N GLY A 413 1.50 22.99 0.07
CA GLY A 413 0.08 22.70 -0.05
C GLY A 413 -0.63 23.74 -0.92
N THR A 414 -1.59 23.30 -1.74
CA THR A 414 -2.30 24.14 -2.69
C THR A 414 -3.80 23.92 -2.62
N MET A 415 -4.58 24.81 -3.23
CA MET A 415 -6.04 24.76 -3.23
C MET A 415 -6.60 25.09 -4.61
N VAL A 416 -7.53 24.25 -5.06
CA VAL A 416 -8.29 24.47 -6.29
C VAL A 416 -9.76 24.50 -5.94
N VAL A 417 -10.46 25.57 -6.29
CA VAL A 417 -11.90 25.68 -6.11
C VAL A 417 -12.57 25.52 -7.46
N ILE A 418 -13.46 24.55 -7.52
CA ILE A 418 -14.26 24.20 -8.68
C ILE A 418 -15.66 24.74 -8.44
N THR A 419 -16.17 25.60 -9.32
CA THR A 419 -17.54 26.11 -9.23
C THR A 419 -18.06 26.50 -10.61
N LYS A 420 -19.35 26.27 -10.86
CA LYS A 420 -20.00 26.68 -12.12
C LYS A 420 -20.05 28.21 -12.27
N ASP A 421 -19.92 28.94 -11.17
CA ASP A 421 -20.04 30.39 -11.07
C ASP A 421 -18.65 31.06 -10.96
N ALA A 422 -17.59 30.42 -11.49
CA ALA A 422 -16.20 30.85 -11.27
C ALA A 422 -15.91 32.30 -11.71
N GLU A 423 -16.59 32.77 -12.75
CA GLU A 423 -16.45 34.15 -13.24
C GLU A 423 -17.02 35.18 -12.26
N SER A 424 -18.29 35.02 -11.91
CA SER A 424 -18.98 35.93 -10.97
C SER A 424 -18.35 35.84 -9.57
N GLU A 425 -17.88 34.66 -9.19
CA GLU A 425 -17.20 34.46 -7.92
C GLU A 425 -15.82 35.12 -7.87
N GLY A 426 -15.05 35.04 -8.97
CA GLY A 426 -13.84 35.83 -9.11
C GLY A 426 -14.13 37.31 -8.92
N LEU A 427 -15.11 37.86 -9.63
CA LEU A 427 -15.50 39.27 -9.50
C LEU A 427 -15.93 39.66 -8.08
N ARG A 428 -16.67 38.79 -7.38
CA ARG A 428 -17.06 39.00 -5.99
C ARG A 428 -15.84 39.09 -5.06
N LEU A 429 -14.85 38.23 -5.29
CA LEU A 429 -13.61 38.13 -4.51
C LEU A 429 -12.47 39.02 -5.03
N GLN A 430 -12.71 39.91 -6.00
CA GLN A 430 -11.68 40.70 -6.67
C GLN A 430 -10.78 41.54 -5.75
N GLY A 431 -11.25 41.89 -4.55
CA GLY A 431 -10.42 42.60 -3.56
C GLY A 431 -9.33 41.74 -2.92
N GLN A 432 -9.44 40.41 -3.07
CA GLN A 432 -8.55 39.41 -2.46
C GLN A 432 -8.22 38.25 -3.43
N ALA A 433 -8.24 38.54 -4.73
CA ALA A 433 -7.96 37.61 -5.82
C ALA A 433 -7.35 38.36 -7.01
N ILE A 434 -6.53 37.67 -7.81
CA ILE A 434 -6.10 38.18 -9.11
C ILE A 434 -7.06 37.67 -10.16
N ILE A 435 -7.90 38.57 -10.69
CA ILE A 435 -8.84 38.23 -11.76
C ILE A 435 -8.09 38.19 -13.08
N ILE A 436 -8.29 37.10 -13.82
CA ILE A 436 -7.65 36.89 -15.11
C ILE A 436 -8.71 36.82 -16.20
N ASN A 437 -8.31 37.14 -17.43
CA ASN A 437 -9.11 36.78 -18.58
C ASN A 437 -9.22 35.24 -18.61
N PRO A 438 -10.40 34.66 -18.90
CA PRO A 438 -10.60 33.22 -18.80
C PRO A 438 -9.64 32.46 -19.72
N ILE A 439 -8.84 31.55 -19.15
CA ILE A 439 -7.89 30.73 -19.91
C ILE A 439 -8.21 29.24 -19.77
N ASN A 440 -7.94 28.47 -20.82
CA ASN A 440 -7.92 27.01 -20.72
C ASN A 440 -6.69 26.61 -19.91
N ILE A 441 -6.91 25.98 -18.76
CA ILE A 441 -5.81 25.62 -17.88
C ILE A 441 -5.11 24.35 -18.37
N THR A 442 -3.78 24.38 -18.42
CA THR A 442 -2.93 23.24 -18.81
C THR A 442 -2.19 22.69 -17.59
N LEU A 443 -1.59 21.50 -17.72
CA LEU A 443 -0.76 20.90 -16.66
C LEU A 443 0.47 21.75 -16.33
N GLU A 444 1.07 22.44 -17.30
CA GLU A 444 2.20 23.33 -17.05
C GLU A 444 1.75 24.60 -16.31
N MET A 445 0.57 25.13 -16.65
CA MET A 445 0.01 26.30 -15.99
C MET A 445 -0.38 26.02 -14.54
N ILE A 446 -0.93 24.83 -14.24
CA ILE A 446 -1.27 24.49 -12.85
C ILE A 446 -0.02 24.53 -11.97
N ASP A 447 1.14 24.09 -12.49
CA ASP A 447 2.37 24.11 -11.72
C ASP A 447 2.78 25.51 -11.32
N LYS A 448 2.62 26.48 -12.22
CA LYS A 448 3.01 27.87 -12.00
C LYS A 448 1.99 28.67 -11.21
N MET A 449 0.70 28.44 -11.45
CA MET A 449 -0.35 29.18 -10.77
C MET A 449 -0.51 28.77 -9.31
N THR A 450 -0.22 27.50 -9.00
CA THR A 450 -0.28 26.97 -7.62
C THR A 450 0.93 27.34 -6.76
N GLU A 451 1.99 27.94 -7.34
CA GLU A 451 3.10 28.56 -6.58
C GLU A 451 2.64 29.82 -5.82
N ILE A 452 1.52 30.45 -6.23
CA ILE A 452 0.94 31.62 -5.57
C ILE A 452 0.06 31.16 -4.41
N ASP A 453 0.19 31.83 -3.26
CA ASP A 453 -0.67 31.58 -2.10
C ASP A 453 -2.14 31.91 -2.39
N GLY A 454 -3.03 31.03 -1.94
CA GLY A 454 -4.47 31.13 -2.16
C GLY A 454 -4.99 29.97 -3.01
N ALA A 455 -6.17 30.16 -3.58
CA ALA A 455 -6.82 29.19 -4.44
C ALA A 455 -6.85 29.63 -5.90
N ILE A 456 -7.09 28.66 -6.79
CA ILE A 456 -7.42 28.89 -8.19
C ILE A 456 -8.92 28.62 -8.39
N LEU A 457 -9.63 29.48 -9.13
CA LEU A 457 -11.05 29.28 -9.47
C LEU A 457 -11.19 28.69 -10.87
N ILE A 458 -11.76 27.48 -10.97
CA ILE A 458 -11.98 26.77 -12.23
C ILE A 458 -13.48 26.47 -12.41
N ASN A 459 -13.98 26.69 -13.63
CA ASN A 459 -15.31 26.24 -14.01
C ASN A 459 -15.28 24.79 -14.53
N PRO A 460 -16.07 23.87 -13.94
CA PRO A 460 -16.02 22.45 -14.30
C PRO A 460 -16.56 22.14 -15.70
N PHE A 461 -17.34 23.02 -16.32
CA PHE A 461 -18.01 22.75 -17.59
C PHE A 461 -17.22 23.20 -18.82
N ASP A 462 -16.47 24.30 -18.72
CA ASP A 462 -15.62 24.79 -19.81
C ASP A 462 -14.11 24.62 -19.54
N LEU A 463 -13.73 24.16 -18.33
CA LEU A 463 -12.36 23.96 -17.87
C LEU A 463 -11.51 25.24 -17.87
N LYS A 464 -12.16 26.40 -17.74
CA LYS A 464 -11.45 27.68 -17.70
C LYS A 464 -11.14 28.10 -16.27
N CYS A 465 -9.96 28.68 -16.12
CA CYS A 465 -9.53 29.38 -14.92
C CYS A 465 -9.94 30.87 -15.02
N TYR A 466 -10.53 31.40 -13.95
CA TYR A 466 -11.06 32.76 -13.89
C TYR A 466 -10.33 33.66 -12.89
N ALA A 467 -9.70 33.06 -11.87
CA ALA A 467 -8.93 33.80 -10.88
C ALA A 467 -7.84 32.92 -10.24
N ILE A 468 -6.75 33.56 -9.83
CA ILE A 468 -5.61 32.95 -9.13
C ILE A 468 -5.29 33.70 -7.85
N GLY A 469 -4.63 33.04 -6.89
CA GLY A 469 -4.29 33.63 -5.61
C GLY A 469 -5.52 34.06 -4.80
N VAL A 470 -6.63 33.33 -4.94
CA VAL A 470 -7.91 33.68 -4.33
C VAL A 470 -7.87 33.34 -2.85
N ILE A 471 -7.96 34.36 -2.00
CA ILE A 471 -8.19 34.18 -0.57
C ILE A 471 -9.67 33.89 -0.40
N LEU A 472 -10.02 32.74 0.16
CA LEU A 472 -11.41 32.39 0.40
C LEU A 472 -11.93 33.08 1.67
N ASP A 473 -13.11 33.68 1.58
CA ASP A 473 -13.88 34.14 2.74
C ASP A 473 -14.70 32.99 3.33
N GLY A 474 -15.42 33.27 4.42
CA GLY A 474 -16.31 32.29 5.05
C GLY A 474 -16.46 32.52 6.54
N ILE A 475 -17.55 32.00 7.10
CA ILE A 475 -17.91 32.14 8.52
C ILE A 475 -17.36 30.95 9.29
N ALA A 476 -16.92 31.14 10.53
CA ALA A 476 -16.49 30.04 11.39
C ALA A 476 -17.62 29.00 11.57
N THR A 477 -17.27 27.72 11.50
CA THR A 477 -18.20 26.59 11.62
C THR A 477 -17.71 25.61 12.68
N ASP A 478 -18.61 24.75 13.17
CA ASP A 478 -18.34 23.64 14.08
C ASP A 478 -17.55 22.49 13.42
N LYS A 479 -17.53 22.44 12.08
CA LYS A 479 -16.73 21.49 11.28
C LYS A 479 -15.25 21.84 11.18
N GLY A 480 -14.83 22.99 11.72
CA GLY A 480 -13.42 23.36 11.79
C GLY A 480 -12.60 22.35 12.60
N ASN A 481 -11.35 22.12 12.19
CA ASN A 481 -10.44 21.21 12.87
C ASN A 481 -9.10 21.91 13.13
N TYR A 482 -8.81 22.20 14.40
CA TYR A 482 -7.59 22.90 14.81
C TYR A 482 -6.30 22.08 14.56
N ALA A 483 -6.40 20.75 14.41
CA ALA A 483 -5.28 19.90 14.05
C ALA A 483 -4.96 19.94 12.54
N ARG A 484 -5.83 20.57 11.73
CA ARG A 484 -5.63 20.75 10.28
C ARG A 484 -5.15 22.17 9.97
N GLY A 485 -4.49 22.32 8.82
CA GLY A 485 -3.92 23.59 8.38
C GLY A 485 -4.94 24.67 8.00
N ALA A 486 -4.45 25.89 7.78
CA ALA A 486 -5.27 27.05 7.43
C ALA A 486 -6.07 26.83 6.13
N ARG A 487 -5.46 26.25 5.09
CA ARG A 487 -6.13 25.97 3.80
C ARG A 487 -7.36 25.08 3.97
N TYR A 488 -7.22 23.97 4.71
CA TYR A 488 -8.33 23.07 5.02
C TYR A 488 -9.48 23.79 5.71
N ASN A 489 -9.17 24.53 6.79
CA ASN A 489 -10.19 25.24 7.55
C ASN A 489 -10.83 26.39 6.75
N SER A 490 -10.08 27.09 5.90
CA SER A 490 -10.62 28.12 5.01
C SER A 490 -11.57 27.52 3.97
N ALA A 491 -11.23 26.37 3.38
CA ALA A 491 -12.09 25.67 2.44
C ALA A 491 -13.42 25.23 3.08
N ILE A 492 -13.40 24.71 4.31
CA ILE A 492 -14.64 24.37 5.04
C ILE A 492 -15.51 25.60 5.25
N ARG A 493 -14.94 26.68 5.80
CA ARG A 493 -15.71 27.91 6.06
C ARG A 493 -16.30 28.47 4.78
N TYR A 494 -15.52 28.46 3.70
CA TYR A 494 -15.96 28.89 2.38
C TYR A 494 -17.15 28.04 1.92
N CYS A 495 -16.97 26.74 1.69
CA CYS A 495 -18.01 25.87 1.14
C CYS A 495 -19.30 25.87 1.98
N GLU A 496 -19.21 25.86 3.32
CA GLU A 496 -20.39 25.90 4.19
C GLU A 496 -21.12 27.25 4.17
N SER A 497 -20.41 28.35 3.91
CA SER A 497 -21.01 29.69 3.84
C SER A 497 -21.62 30.02 2.48
N ARG A 498 -21.46 29.14 1.49
CA ARG A 498 -21.93 29.34 0.12
C ARG A 498 -23.29 28.69 -0.10
N ASN A 499 -24.17 29.41 -0.78
CA ASN A 499 -25.44 28.84 -1.27
C ASN A 499 -25.26 28.20 -2.65
N GLU A 500 -24.26 28.66 -3.40
CA GLU A 500 -23.90 28.18 -4.72
C GLU A 500 -23.07 26.89 -4.64
N THR A 501 -23.29 26.02 -5.62
CA THR A 501 -22.54 24.77 -5.74
C THR A 501 -21.06 25.04 -6.01
N CYS A 502 -20.21 24.62 -5.08
CA CYS A 502 -18.76 24.68 -5.21
C CYS A 502 -18.12 23.42 -4.62
N MET A 503 -16.88 23.17 -4.98
CA MET A 503 -16.04 22.14 -4.37
C MET A 503 -14.63 22.71 -4.24
N ALA A 504 -14.11 22.77 -3.03
CA ALA A 504 -12.71 23.04 -2.75
C ALA A 504 -11.92 21.74 -2.65
N VAL A 505 -10.87 21.64 -3.46
CA VAL A 505 -9.89 20.57 -3.45
C VAL A 505 -8.65 21.10 -2.72
N VAL A 506 -8.41 20.62 -1.51
CA VAL A 506 -7.26 21.01 -0.70
C VAL A 506 -6.20 19.93 -0.82
N ILE A 507 -5.04 20.32 -1.31
CA ILE A 507 -3.90 19.44 -1.49
C ILE A 507 -2.87 19.83 -0.42
N SER A 508 -2.62 18.92 0.49
CA SER A 508 -1.62 19.09 1.55
C SER A 508 -0.21 18.98 1.01
N GLU A 509 0.77 19.43 1.80
CA GLU A 509 2.18 19.34 1.44
C GLU A 509 2.56 17.91 1.11
N ASP A 510 2.12 16.89 1.85
CA ASP A 510 2.47 15.49 1.60
C ASP A 510 1.69 14.83 0.44
N GLY A 511 0.93 15.62 -0.34
CA GLY A 511 0.17 15.16 -1.50
C GLY A 511 -1.19 14.54 -1.16
N ALA A 512 -1.61 14.53 0.11
CA ALA A 512 -2.97 14.11 0.45
C ALA A 512 -3.99 15.14 -0.05
N ILE A 513 -5.12 14.64 -0.55
CA ILE A 513 -6.20 15.41 -1.15
C ILE A 513 -7.42 15.35 -0.24
N ASP A 514 -7.94 16.50 0.17
CA ASP A 514 -9.26 16.64 0.79
C ASP A 514 -10.24 17.25 -0.22
N LEU A 515 -11.45 16.67 -0.31
CA LEU A 515 -12.53 17.14 -1.16
C LEU A 515 -13.64 17.71 -0.27
N ILE A 516 -13.83 19.02 -0.32
CA ILE A 516 -14.78 19.78 0.52
C ILE A 516 -15.81 20.42 -0.40
N TYR A 517 -17.11 20.28 -0.15
CA TYR A 517 -18.16 20.77 -1.04
C TYR A 517 -19.48 21.01 -0.33
#